data_AF-A0A943FYD9-F1
#
_entry.id   AF-A0A943FYD9-F1
#
_cell.length_a   1.000
_cell.length_b   1.000
_cell.length_c   1.000
_cell.angle_alpha   90.00
_cell.angle_beta   90.00
_cell.angle_gamma   90.00
#
_symmetry.space_group_name_H-M   'P 1'
#
loop_
_entity.id
_entity.type
_entity.pdbx_description
1 polymer ?
#
loop_
_entity_poly.entity_id
_entity_poly.type
_entity_poly.pdbx_seq_one_letter_code
_entity_poly.pdbx_strand_id
1 'polypeptide(L)'
;MEKPNKTKREIVKMLLNREIDAQDEEALLDLLVDQPISIDVDKQEESKMSFGDHLADKISAIAGSWFFIALFISFLIIWIVLNTVLLNKNQRLDEYPFILLNLLLSCISALQAPIIMMSQNRQSEKDSLRNQNDYRIDLKSELILEELHDKIETINKQQKDIIRRLDRIEKSGSEQNNE
;
A
#
# COMPACT_ATOMS: atom_id res chain seq x y z
N MET A 1 -7.60 25.75 1.62
CA MET A 1 -6.33 25.47 2.32
C MET A 1 -5.26 25.31 1.26
N GLU A 2 -4.46 26.34 1.07
CA GLU A 2 -3.38 26.39 0.09
C GLU A 2 -2.25 25.49 0.60
N LYS A 3 -1.98 24.37 -0.10
CA LYS A 3 -0.84 23.52 0.26
C LYS A 3 0.44 24.34 0.01
N PRO A 4 1.37 24.44 0.96
CA PRO A 4 2.64 25.10 0.70
C PRO A 4 3.30 24.38 -0.48
N ASN A 5 3.56 25.13 -1.56
CA ASN A 5 4.18 24.60 -2.76
C ASN A 5 5.64 24.27 -2.42
N LYS A 6 5.89 23.02 -2.03
CA LYS A 6 7.23 22.56 -1.66
C LYS A 6 8.10 22.59 -2.90
N THR A 7 9.24 23.26 -2.82
CA THR A 7 10.21 23.30 -3.93
C THR A 7 10.70 21.88 -4.22
N LYS A 8 10.98 21.56 -5.49
CA LYS A 8 11.56 20.27 -5.95
C LYS A 8 12.67 19.76 -5.02
N ARG A 9 13.60 20.64 -4.62
CA ARG A 9 14.68 20.34 -3.65
C ARG A 9 14.18 19.80 -2.30
N GLU A 10 13.07 20.31 -1.77
CA GLU A 10 12.48 19.83 -0.51
C GLU A 10 11.86 18.44 -0.67
N ILE A 11 11.25 18.17 -1.82
CA ILE A 11 10.67 16.87 -2.17
C ILE A 11 11.80 15.83 -2.26
N VAL A 12 12.91 16.15 -2.95
CA VAL A 12 14.07 15.26 -3.06
C VAL A 12 14.66 14.92 -1.69
N LYS A 13 14.85 15.93 -0.82
CA LYS A 13 15.35 15.73 0.55
C LYS A 13 14.42 14.84 1.38
N MET A 14 13.11 15.02 1.27
CA MET A 14 12.10 14.20 1.94
C MET A 14 12.15 12.73 1.47
N LEU A 15 12.37 12.53 0.17
CA LEU A 15 12.43 11.21 -0.45
C LEU A 15 13.72 10.44 -0.13
N LEU A 16 14.87 11.11 -0.06
CA LEU A 16 16.16 10.47 0.26
C LEU A 16 16.41 10.28 1.76
N ASN A 17 15.60 10.90 2.64
CA ASN A 17 15.78 10.87 4.09
C ASN A 17 17.23 11.14 4.54
N ARG A 18 17.93 12.00 3.79
CA ARG A 18 19.31 12.41 4.02
C ARG A 18 19.38 13.93 3.89
N GLU A 19 20.11 14.57 4.80
CA GLU A 19 20.52 15.95 4.62
C GLU A 19 21.61 15.98 3.56
N ILE A 20 21.21 16.14 2.30
CA ILE A 20 22.18 16.28 1.22
C ILE A 20 22.52 17.77 1.10
N ASP A 21 23.77 18.09 1.41
CA ASP A 21 24.40 19.41 1.21
C ASP A 21 24.80 19.59 -0.27
N ALA A 22 23.89 19.27 -1.18
CA ALA A 22 24.08 19.56 -2.60
C ALA A 22 23.52 20.96 -2.84
N GLN A 23 24.40 21.83 -3.31
CA GLN A 23 24.08 23.20 -3.74
C GLN A 23 23.33 23.20 -5.07
N ASP A 24 23.45 22.11 -5.84
CA ASP A 24 22.92 21.95 -7.19
C ASP A 24 21.70 21.02 -7.23
N GLU A 25 20.61 21.48 -7.83
CA GLU A 25 19.32 20.80 -7.86
C GLU A 25 19.32 19.62 -8.85
N GLU A 26 20.04 19.75 -9.97
CA GLU A 26 20.16 18.69 -10.98
C GLU A 26 20.90 17.45 -10.45
N ALA A 27 21.97 17.66 -9.67
CA ALA A 27 22.74 16.56 -9.07
C ALA A 27 21.91 15.75 -8.04
N LEU A 28 20.98 16.41 -7.38
CA LEU A 28 20.03 15.78 -6.44
C LEU A 28 19.01 14.90 -7.17
N LEU A 29 18.56 15.34 -8.35
CA LEU A 29 17.63 14.60 -9.19
C LEU A 29 18.28 13.35 -9.78
N ASP A 30 19.51 13.46 -10.27
CA ASP A 30 20.25 12.33 -10.84
C ASP A 30 20.49 11.23 -9.78
N LEU A 31 20.84 11.62 -8.55
CA LEU A 31 20.94 10.70 -7.43
C LEU A 31 19.60 10.03 -7.08
N LEU A 32 18.50 10.77 -7.17
CA LEU A 32 17.16 10.24 -6.90
C LEU A 32 16.78 9.19 -7.94
N VAL A 33 17.10 9.41 -9.22
CA VAL A 33 16.84 8.47 -10.32
C VAL A 33 17.45 7.10 -10.02
N ASP A 34 18.71 7.07 -9.60
CA ASP A 34 19.49 5.85 -9.40
C ASP A 34 19.12 5.08 -8.10
N GLN A 35 18.54 5.74 -7.11
CA GLN A 35 18.19 5.12 -5.82
C GLN A 35 16.79 4.46 -5.83
N PRO A 36 16.64 3.19 -5.39
CA PRO A 36 15.33 2.59 -5.18
C PRO A 36 14.65 3.21 -3.94
N ILE A 37 13.49 3.85 -4.15
CA ILE A 37 12.69 4.47 -3.06
C ILE A 37 11.62 3.49 -2.54
N SER A 38 11.29 2.47 -3.33
CA SER A 38 10.27 1.48 -3.01
C SER A 38 10.70 0.66 -1.80
N ILE A 39 9.91 0.75 -0.73
CA ILE A 39 10.05 -0.10 0.44
C ILE A 39 9.23 -1.38 0.23
N ASP A 40 9.78 -2.53 0.58
CA ASP A 40 9.01 -3.77 0.69
C ASP A 40 8.23 -3.74 2.02
N VAL A 41 7.00 -3.22 1.96
CA VAL A 41 6.12 -3.06 3.15
C VAL A 41 5.82 -4.41 3.79
N ASP A 42 5.69 -5.45 2.98
CA ASP A 42 5.40 -6.81 3.43
C ASP A 42 6.55 -7.38 4.28
N LYS A 43 7.81 -7.21 3.83
CA LYS A 43 8.99 -7.61 4.63
C LYS A 43 9.17 -6.83 5.92
N GLN A 44 8.91 -5.52 5.91
CA GLN A 44 9.06 -4.72 7.14
C GLN A 44 8.03 -5.12 8.20
N GLU A 45 6.81 -5.45 7.78
CA GLU A 45 5.76 -5.91 8.68
C GLU A 45 6.06 -7.31 9.23
N GLU A 46 6.47 -8.25 8.36
CA GLU A 46 6.82 -9.62 8.76
C GLU A 46 7.93 -9.66 9.82
N SER A 47 8.89 -8.72 9.76
CA SER A 47 9.95 -8.59 10.76
C SER A 47 9.48 -8.12 12.15
N LYS A 48 8.27 -7.55 12.24
CA LYS A 48 7.67 -7.01 13.48
C LYS A 48 6.54 -7.89 14.02
N MET A 49 6.11 -8.92 13.28
CA MET A 49 4.99 -9.76 13.67
C MET A 49 5.29 -10.62 14.91
N SER A 50 4.38 -10.59 15.89
CA SER A 50 4.42 -11.49 17.04
C SER A 50 3.72 -12.82 16.74
N PHE A 51 3.96 -13.85 17.57
CA PHE A 51 3.27 -15.13 17.45
C PHE A 51 1.74 -14.99 17.59
N GLY A 52 1.29 -14.09 18.48
CA GLY A 52 -0.14 -13.79 18.65
C GLY A 52 -0.78 -13.18 17.41
N ASP A 53 -0.03 -12.36 16.68
CA ASP A 53 -0.47 -11.75 15.42
C ASP A 53 -0.70 -12.82 14.36
N HIS A 54 0.24 -13.75 14.23
CA HIS A 54 0.15 -14.83 13.25
C HIS A 54 -1.03 -15.78 13.54
N LEU A 55 -1.34 -16.01 14.82
CA LEU A 55 -2.49 -16.81 15.23
C LEU A 55 -3.81 -16.09 14.95
N ALA A 56 -3.88 -14.79 15.27
CA ALA A 56 -5.07 -13.97 15.03
C ALA A 56 -5.45 -13.91 13.55
N ASP A 57 -4.48 -13.75 12.63
CA ASP A 57 -4.79 -13.72 11.20
C ASP A 57 -5.25 -15.06 10.65
N LYS A 58 -4.66 -16.16 11.11
CA LYS A 58 -5.15 -17.49 10.73
C LYS A 58 -6.58 -17.71 11.22
N ILE A 59 -6.87 -17.33 12.46
CA ILE A 59 -8.22 -17.44 13.03
C ILE A 59 -9.20 -16.55 12.24
N SER A 60 -8.85 -15.30 11.95
CA SER A 60 -9.68 -14.38 11.17
C SER A 60 -9.94 -14.89 9.75
N ALA A 61 -8.92 -15.42 9.07
CA ALA A 61 -9.06 -15.97 7.72
C ALA A 61 -9.96 -17.21 7.69
N ILE A 62 -9.88 -18.08 8.70
CA ILE A 62 -10.73 -19.26 8.82
C ILE A 62 -12.17 -18.86 9.18
N ALA A 63 -12.34 -17.95 10.13
CA ALA A 63 -13.64 -17.48 10.60
C ALA A 63 -14.41 -16.68 9.53
N GLY A 64 -13.71 -16.06 8.57
CA GLY A 64 -14.31 -15.32 7.45
C GLY A 64 -14.84 -16.20 6.31
N SER A 65 -14.67 -17.52 6.37
CA SER A 65 -15.08 -18.43 5.29
C SER A 65 -16.56 -18.82 5.38
N TRP A 66 -17.26 -18.79 4.24
CA TRP A 66 -18.64 -19.27 4.10
C TRP A 66 -18.81 -20.74 4.50
N PHE A 67 -17.80 -21.58 4.27
CA PHE A 67 -17.81 -22.98 4.66
C PHE A 67 -17.78 -23.15 6.19
N PHE A 68 -17.00 -22.32 6.89
CA PHE A 68 -16.91 -22.34 8.35
C PHE A 68 -18.27 -21.98 8.99
N ILE A 69 -18.95 -20.97 8.46
CA ILE A 69 -20.29 -20.56 8.90
C ILE A 69 -21.29 -21.72 8.77
N ALA A 70 -21.31 -22.40 7.61
CA ALA A 70 -22.21 -23.53 7.37
C ALA A 70 -21.94 -24.73 8.30
N LEU A 71 -20.66 -25.03 8.55
CA LEU A 71 -20.25 -26.09 9.48
C LEU A 71 -20.63 -25.75 10.92
N PHE A 72 -20.45 -24.49 11.34
CA PHE A 72 -20.80 -24.02 12.68
C PHE A 72 -22.32 -24.12 12.93
N ILE A 73 -23.14 -23.69 11.97
CA ILE A 73 -24.60 -23.82 12.05
C ILE A 73 -25.01 -25.30 12.14
N SER A 74 -24.39 -26.16 11.33
CA SER A 74 -24.66 -27.61 11.35
C SER A 74 -24.30 -28.22 12.71
N PHE A 75 -23.18 -27.83 13.30
CA PHE A 75 -22.78 -28.26 14.65
C PHE A 75 -23.80 -27.82 15.72
N LEU A 76 -24.29 -26.57 15.65
CA LEU A 76 -25.34 -26.10 16.58
C LEU A 76 -26.62 -26.92 16.47
N ILE A 77 -27.07 -27.24 15.25
CA ILE A 77 -28.26 -28.07 15.02
C ILE A 77 -28.05 -29.48 15.60
N ILE A 78 -26.89 -30.09 15.35
CA ILE A 78 -26.55 -31.41 15.90
C ILE A 78 -26.54 -31.38 17.43
N TRP A 79 -25.96 -30.34 18.04
CA TRP A 79 -25.91 -30.18 19.50
C TRP A 79 -27.30 -30.07 20.12
N ILE A 80 -28.18 -29.27 19.51
CA ILE A 80 -29.57 -29.09 19.94
C ILE A 80 -30.33 -30.42 19.84
N VAL A 81 -30.21 -31.14 18.72
CA VAL A 81 -30.88 -32.44 18.52
C VAL A 81 -30.36 -33.49 19.51
N LEU A 82 -29.05 -33.56 19.73
CA LEU A 82 -28.43 -34.50 20.67
C LEU A 82 -28.92 -34.27 22.10
N ASN A 83 -28.93 -33.01 22.55
CA ASN A 83 -29.39 -32.66 23.90
C ASN A 83 -30.90 -32.87 24.07
N THR A 84 -31.71 -32.55 23.05
CA THR A 84 -33.17 -32.66 23.12
C THR A 84 -33.67 -34.12 23.05
N VAL A 85 -33.05 -34.96 22.21
CA VAL A 85 -33.53 -36.32 21.92
C VAL A 85 -32.79 -37.39 22.74
N LEU A 86 -31.48 -37.26 22.91
CA LEU A 86 -30.63 -38.32 23.47
C LEU A 86 -30.43 -38.17 24.99
N LEU A 87 -30.27 -36.93 25.47
CA LEU A 87 -29.97 -36.66 26.89
C LEU A 87 -31.23 -36.54 27.78
N ASN A 88 -32.41 -36.33 27.18
CA ASN A 88 -33.69 -36.32 27.91
C ASN A 88 -34.04 -37.65 28.59
N LYS A 89 -33.39 -38.76 28.23
CA LYS A 89 -33.65 -40.09 28.80
C LYS A 89 -32.85 -40.43 30.06
N ASN A 90 -31.60 -39.96 30.20
CA ASN A 90 -30.71 -40.43 31.28
C ASN A 90 -29.89 -39.34 32.01
N GLN A 91 -29.67 -38.15 31.45
CA GLN A 91 -28.88 -37.09 32.11
C GLN A 91 -29.11 -35.73 31.45
N ARG A 92 -29.74 -34.79 32.16
CA ARG A 92 -30.06 -33.44 31.70
C ARG A 92 -28.83 -32.53 31.83
N LEU A 93 -27.92 -32.56 30.85
CA LEU A 93 -26.73 -31.69 30.86
C LEU A 93 -27.03 -30.27 30.34
N ASP A 94 -27.89 -30.12 29.32
CA ASP A 94 -28.26 -28.81 28.74
C ASP A 94 -29.71 -28.83 28.20
N GLU A 95 -30.69 -28.65 29.08
CA GLU A 95 -32.12 -28.62 28.74
C GLU A 95 -32.54 -27.24 28.21
N TYR A 96 -33.57 -27.20 27.37
CA TYR A 96 -34.15 -25.95 26.87
C TYR A 96 -34.42 -25.00 28.06
N PRO A 97 -33.81 -23.81 28.12
CA PRO A 97 -33.37 -22.95 27.01
C PRO A 97 -31.86 -22.96 26.63
N PHE A 98 -31.10 -24.04 26.89
CA PHE A 98 -29.68 -24.23 26.52
C PHE A 98 -28.70 -23.22 27.13
N ILE A 99 -28.58 -23.19 28.46
CA ILE A 99 -27.78 -22.21 29.19
C ILE A 99 -26.28 -22.33 28.91
N LEU A 100 -25.77 -23.56 28.76
CA LEU A 100 -24.34 -23.79 28.53
C LEU A 100 -23.94 -23.38 27.11
N LEU A 101 -24.77 -23.73 26.12
CA LEU A 101 -24.57 -23.30 24.75
C LEU A 101 -24.59 -21.79 24.62
N ASN A 102 -25.56 -21.13 25.27
CA ASN A 102 -25.68 -19.68 25.24
C ASN A 102 -24.48 -18.99 25.91
N LEU A 103 -23.99 -19.53 27.03
CA LEU A 103 -22.79 -19.03 27.70
C LEU A 103 -21.55 -19.14 26.79
N LEU A 104 -21.37 -20.29 26.14
CA LEU A 104 -20.25 -20.53 25.23
C LEU A 104 -20.28 -19.57 24.02
N LEU A 105 -21.44 -19.45 23.37
CA LEU A 105 -21.65 -18.53 22.25
C LEU A 105 -21.37 -17.08 22.64
N SER A 106 -21.86 -16.66 23.82
CA SER A 106 -21.62 -15.30 24.34
C SER A 106 -20.12 -15.05 24.56
N CYS A 107 -19.39 -16.02 25.10
CA CYS A 107 -17.95 -15.91 25.32
C CYS A 107 -17.18 -15.81 23.99
N ILE A 108 -17.51 -16.64 23.01
CA ILE A 108 -16.90 -16.60 21.67
C ILE A 108 -17.16 -15.25 21.00
N SER A 109 -18.41 -14.78 21.04
CA SER A 109 -18.78 -13.49 20.45
C SER A 109 -18.07 -12.31 21.12
N ALA A 110 -17.86 -12.36 22.43
CA ALA A 110 -17.15 -11.31 23.17
C ALA A 110 -15.66 -11.22 22.77
N LEU A 111 -15.02 -12.36 22.49
CA LEU A 111 -13.63 -12.41 22.02
C LEU A 111 -13.49 -12.12 20.53
N GLN A 112 -14.54 -12.34 19.74
CA GLN A 112 -14.52 -12.14 18.29
C GLN A 112 -14.29 -10.68 17.89
N ALA A 113 -14.99 -9.72 18.51
CA ALA A 113 -14.88 -8.31 18.12
C ALA A 113 -13.46 -7.72 18.33
N PRO A 114 -12.76 -7.96 19.45
CA PRO A 114 -11.38 -7.53 19.62
C PRO A 114 -10.40 -8.20 18.65
N ILE A 115 -10.54 -9.50 18.38
CA ILE A 115 -9.67 -10.21 17.43
C ILE A 115 -9.82 -9.65 16.02
N ILE A 116 -11.08 -9.43 15.58
CA ILE A 116 -11.37 -8.79 14.30
C ILE A 116 -10.79 -7.38 14.29
N MET A 117 -10.97 -6.59 15.35
CA MET A 117 -10.45 -5.23 15.44
C MET A 117 -8.92 -5.19 15.42
N MET A 118 -8.24 -6.16 16.05
CA MET A 118 -6.77 -6.28 16.00
C MET A 118 -6.28 -6.61 14.59
N SER A 119 -6.92 -7.55 13.91
CA SER A 119 -6.59 -7.91 12.52
C SER A 119 -6.88 -6.75 11.55
N GLN A 120 -7.99 -6.03 11.75
CA GLN A 120 -8.32 -4.82 10.99
C GLN A 120 -7.32 -3.68 11.24
N ASN A 121 -6.93 -3.44 12.50
CA ASN A 121 -5.98 -2.39 12.83
C ASN A 121 -4.61 -2.65 12.18
N ARG A 122 -4.17 -3.91 12.16
CA ARG A 122 -2.94 -4.31 11.46
C ARG A 122 -3.05 -4.11 9.96
N GLN A 123 -4.14 -4.57 9.34
CA GLN A 123 -4.36 -4.38 7.90
C GLN A 123 -4.39 -2.88 7.53
N SER A 124 -5.01 -2.05 8.36
CA SER A 124 -5.04 -0.59 8.20
C SER A 124 -3.65 0.04 8.30
N GLU A 125 -2.81 -0.41 9.24
CA GLU A 125 -1.42 0.05 9.35
C GLU A 125 -0.61 -0.31 8.11
N LYS A 126 -0.76 -1.54 7.61
CA LYS A 126 -0.14 -2.01 6.36
C LYS A 126 -0.58 -1.18 5.17
N ASP A 127 -1.88 -0.93 5.04
CA ASP A 127 -2.45 -0.13 3.95
C ASP A 127 -1.96 1.33 4.04
N SER A 128 -1.83 1.88 5.26
CA SER A 128 -1.23 3.21 5.48
C SER A 128 0.22 3.28 5.01
N LEU A 129 1.04 2.28 5.34
CA LEU A 129 2.44 2.21 4.89
C LEU A 129 2.56 2.04 3.37
N ARG A 130 1.69 1.22 2.76
CA ARG A 130 1.60 1.08 1.29
C ARG A 130 1.24 2.41 0.64
N ASN A 131 0.20 3.09 1.13
CA ASN A 131 -0.20 4.40 0.63
C ASN A 131 0.91 5.45 0.74
N GLN A 132 1.69 5.43 1.84
CA GLN A 132 2.84 6.33 1.99
C GLN A 132 3.96 6.01 1.00
N ASN A 133 4.21 4.74 0.73
CA ASN A 133 5.21 4.32 -0.25
C ASN A 133 4.79 4.69 -1.67
N ASP A 134 3.53 4.41 -2.04
CA ASP A 134 2.95 4.78 -3.33
C ASP A 134 3.04 6.28 -3.55
N TYR A 135 2.68 7.09 -2.53
CA TYR A 135 2.84 8.54 -2.58
C TYR A 135 4.29 8.98 -2.84
N ARG A 136 5.28 8.30 -2.25
CA ARG A 136 6.70 8.61 -2.49
C ARG A 136 7.14 8.25 -3.92
N ILE A 137 6.63 7.14 -4.45
CA ILE A 137 6.90 6.70 -5.83
C ILE A 137 6.26 7.67 -6.83
N ASP A 138 5.03 8.11 -6.57
CA ASP A 138 4.33 9.09 -7.40
C ASP A 138 5.08 10.42 -7.44
N LEU A 139 5.53 10.93 -6.28
CA LEU A 139 6.35 12.14 -6.23
C LEU A 139 7.68 11.99 -6.98
N LYS A 140 8.34 10.83 -6.87
CA LYS A 140 9.56 10.54 -7.64
C LYS A 140 9.26 10.60 -9.14
N SER A 141 8.14 10.00 -9.56
CA SER A 141 7.74 9.91 -10.96
C SER A 141 7.37 11.27 -11.54
N GLU A 142 6.63 12.09 -10.79
CA GLU A 142 6.28 13.47 -11.15
C GLU A 142 7.54 14.30 -11.37
N LEU A 143 8.51 14.19 -10.45
CA LEU A 143 9.75 14.95 -10.53
C LEU A 143 10.64 14.53 -11.71
N ILE A 144 10.76 13.23 -11.97
CA ILE A 144 11.47 12.71 -13.13
C ILE A 144 10.78 13.15 -14.43
N LEU A 145 9.45 13.17 -14.46
CA LEU A 145 8.69 13.60 -15.63
C LEU A 145 8.92 15.09 -15.93
N GLU A 146 8.93 15.93 -14.90
CA GLU A 146 9.21 17.35 -15.04
C GLU A 146 10.65 17.60 -15.53
N GLU A 147 11.63 16.90 -14.96
CA GLU A 147 13.03 16.98 -15.41
C GLU A 147 13.21 16.51 -16.86
N LEU A 148 12.54 15.42 -17.25
CA LEU A 148 12.53 14.95 -18.63
C LEU A 148 11.88 15.98 -19.56
N HIS A 149 10.81 16.64 -19.12
CA HIS A 149 10.15 17.70 -19.89
C HIS A 149 11.12 18.86 -20.17
N ASP A 150 11.83 19.34 -19.15
CA ASP A 150 12.79 20.44 -19.26
C ASP A 150 13.96 20.09 -20.19
N LYS A 151 14.48 18.84 -20.10
CA LYS A 151 15.52 18.34 -21.02
C LYS A 151 15.02 18.25 -22.46
N ILE A 152 13.79 17.77 -22.67
CA ILE A 152 13.18 17.70 -24.01
C ILE A 152 12.98 19.12 -24.59
N GLU A 153 12.55 20.09 -23.79
CA GLU A 153 12.41 21.47 -24.26
C GLU A 153 13.76 22.08 -24.66
N THR A 154 14.80 21.81 -23.88
CA THR A 154 16.18 22.23 -24.16
C THR A 154 16.69 21.64 -25.47
N ILE A 155 16.50 20.33 -25.69
CA ILE A 155 16.87 19.64 -26.94
C ILE A 155 16.09 20.25 -28.13
N ASN A 156 14.79 20.50 -27.97
CA ASN A 156 13.98 21.14 -29.01
C ASN A 156 14.47 22.55 -29.37
N LYS A 157 14.89 23.35 -28.38
CA LYS A 157 15.49 24.68 -28.62
C LYS A 157 16.80 24.56 -29.40
N GLN A 158 17.68 23.64 -28.99
CA GLN A 158 18.94 23.39 -29.69
C GLN A 158 18.71 22.94 -31.15
N GLN A 159 17.75 22.03 -31.37
CA GLN A 159 17.39 21.58 -32.73
C GLN A 159 16.89 22.74 -33.60
N LYS A 160 16.03 23.62 -33.07
CA LYS A 160 15.55 24.82 -33.80
C LYS A 160 16.71 25.74 -34.17
N ASP A 161 17.67 25.94 -33.28
CA ASP A 161 18.83 26.79 -33.57
C ASP A 161 19.79 26.16 -34.59
N ILE A 162 19.95 24.84 -34.57
CA ILE A 162 20.70 24.10 -35.60
C ILE A 162 20.02 24.29 -36.97
N ILE A 163 18.71 24.10 -37.05
CA ILE A 163 17.95 24.30 -38.30
C ILE A 163 18.13 25.73 -38.83
N ARG A 164 18.00 26.76 -37.98
CA ARG A 164 18.23 28.16 -38.37
C ARG A 164 19.65 28.44 -38.86
N ARG A 165 20.66 27.72 -38.36
CA ARG A 165 22.04 27.84 -38.84
C ARG A 165 22.19 27.17 -40.21
N LEU A 166 21.60 25.99 -40.41
CA LEU A 166 21.57 25.31 -41.70
C LEU A 166 20.90 26.17 -42.79
N ASP A 167 19.73 26.75 -42.51
CA ASP A 167 19.03 27.64 -43.46
C ASP A 167 19.88 28.85 -43.88
N ARG A 168 20.67 29.41 -42.94
CA ARG A 168 21.57 30.54 -43.24
C ARG A 168 22.75 30.12 -44.11
N ILE A 169 23.30 28.93 -43.87
CA ILE A 169 24.39 28.36 -44.68
C ILE A 169 23.89 28.05 -46.09
N GLU A 170 22.70 27.49 -46.24
CA GLU A 170 22.10 27.19 -47.54
C GLU A 170 21.88 28.46 -48.37
N LYS A 171 21.34 29.52 -47.74
CA LYS A 171 21.16 30.82 -48.42
C LYS A 171 22.48 31.45 -48.87
N SER A 172 23.50 31.47 -48.00
CA SER A 172 24.81 32.03 -48.35
C SER A 172 25.55 31.22 -49.43
N GLY A 173 25.40 29.89 -49.45
CA GLY A 173 25.91 29.05 -50.54
C GLY A 173 25.17 29.24 -51.87
N SER A 174 23.88 29.59 -51.85
CA SER A 174 23.10 29.89 -53.06
C SER A 174 23.43 31.27 -53.66
N GLU A 175 23.87 32.23 -52.85
CA GLU A 175 24.32 33.55 -53.33
C GLU A 175 25.69 33.47 -53.99
N GLN A 176 26.63 32.68 -53.44
CA GLN A 176 27.97 32.49 -54.02
C GLN A 176 28.01 31.72 -55.34
N ASN A 177 26.98 30.93 -55.65
CA ASN A 177 26.91 30.17 -56.91
C ASN A 177 26.20 30.93 -58.05
N ASN A 178 25.62 32.09 -57.78
CA ASN A 178 24.91 32.92 -58.77
C ASN A 178 25.71 34.18 -59.20
N GLU A 179 26.92 34.38 -58.66
CA GLU A 179 27.95 35.30 -59.19
C GLU A 179 28.98 34.55 -60.02
#